data_AF-A0A9D4HZ52-F1
#
_entry.id   AF-A0A9D4HZ52-F1
#
_cell.length_a   1.000
_cell.length_b   1.000
_cell.length_c   1.000
_cell.angle_alpha   90.00
_cell.angle_beta   90.00
_cell.angle_gamma   90.00
#
_symmetry.space_group_name_H-M   'P 1'
#
loop_
_entity.id
_entity.type
_entity.pdbx_description
1 polymer ?
#
loop_
_entity_poly.entity_id
_entity_poly.type
_entity_poly.pdbx_seq_one_letter_code
_entity_poly.pdbx_strand_id
1 'polypeptide(L)'
;MNMLPSSCHVEATSLIIYLKKNRPESVIKYIHNTYIHTYIHTYIHTYIHTYIHTYIHTYIHTYIHTYIHTYIHTYIHTYIHTYIHTYIHTYIHTYIHTYIHTYIHTYIHTYIHTYIHTYIHTYIHTYIHTYIHTYIHTYIHTYIHTYIHTYIHTYIHTYIHTYIHTYIHTYIHT
;
A
#
# COMPACT_ATOMS: atom_id res chain seq x y z
N MET A 1 -6.72 39.13 -49.96
CA MET A 1 -7.50 40.03 -50.84
C MET A 1 -7.68 41.35 -50.10
N ASN A 2 -6.60 42.13 -49.94
CA ASN A 2 -6.66 43.43 -49.29
C ASN A 2 -6.82 44.47 -50.39
N MET A 3 -8.06 44.95 -50.57
CA MET A 3 -8.32 46.11 -51.39
C MET A 3 -7.64 47.31 -50.73
N LEU A 4 -6.75 47.99 -51.45
CA LEU A 4 -6.20 49.27 -51.01
C LEU A 4 -7.36 50.23 -50.68
N PRO A 5 -7.25 51.07 -49.64
CA PRO A 5 -8.27 52.05 -49.32
C PRO A 5 -8.50 52.96 -50.52
N SER A 6 -9.76 53.25 -50.83
CA SER A 6 -10.21 54.00 -52.00
C SER A 6 -9.52 55.37 -52.17
N SER A 7 -8.99 55.98 -51.09
CA SER A 7 -8.19 57.21 -51.15
C SER A 7 -6.81 57.03 -51.81
N CYS A 8 -6.14 55.90 -51.56
CA CYS A 8 -4.81 55.60 -52.10
C CYS A 8 -4.87 55.40 -53.63
N HIS A 9 -6.00 54.87 -54.13
CA HIS A 9 -6.20 54.66 -55.55
C HIS A 9 -6.37 55.99 -56.31
N VAL A 10 -7.07 56.96 -55.72
CA VAL A 10 -7.35 58.30 -56.30
C VAL A 10 -6.08 59.15 -56.37
N GLU A 11 -5.23 59.11 -55.33
CA GLU A 11 -3.94 59.80 -55.31
C GLU A 11 -2.95 59.22 -56.33
N ALA A 12 -2.88 57.89 -56.45
CA ALA A 12 -2.02 57.21 -57.44
C ALA A 12 -2.42 57.57 -58.89
N THR A 13 -3.72 57.60 -59.20
CA THR A 13 -4.20 58.03 -60.53
C THR A 13 -3.85 59.48 -60.83
N SER A 14 -3.97 60.37 -59.84
CA SER A 14 -3.64 61.80 -59.98
C SER A 14 -2.14 62.01 -60.24
N LEU A 15 -1.29 61.25 -59.54
CA LEU A 15 0.17 61.28 -59.72
C LEU A 15 0.60 60.73 -61.09
N ILE A 16 -0.03 59.64 -61.55
CA ILE A 16 0.25 59.02 -62.87
C ILE A 16 -0.11 59.99 -64.00
N ILE A 17 -1.24 60.68 -63.90
CA ILE A 17 -1.68 61.68 -64.89
C ILE A 17 -0.71 62.88 -64.92
N TYR A 18 -0.29 63.37 -63.75
CA TYR A 18 0.69 64.45 -63.64
C TYR A 18 2.06 64.06 -64.24
N LEU A 19 2.53 62.85 -63.95
CA LEU A 19 3.81 62.34 -64.48
C LEU A 19 3.76 62.14 -66.00
N LYS A 20 2.64 61.61 -66.55
CA LYS A 20 2.41 61.51 -68.00
C LYS A 20 2.41 62.86 -68.72
N LYS A 21 2.00 63.93 -68.04
CA LYS A 21 1.92 65.28 -68.61
C LYS A 21 3.24 66.05 -68.60
N ASN A 22 4.15 65.75 -67.65
CA ASN A 22 5.32 66.60 -67.36
C ASN A 22 6.69 65.91 -67.48
N ARG A 23 6.75 64.61 -67.84
CA ARG A 23 8.02 63.85 -67.94
C ARG A 23 8.08 63.05 -69.25
N PRO A 24 9.29 62.86 -69.84
CA PRO A 24 9.46 62.00 -71.01
C PRO A 24 9.19 60.52 -70.68
N GLU A 25 8.71 59.76 -71.67
CA GLU A 25 8.26 58.36 -71.49
C GLU A 25 9.33 57.43 -70.90
N SER A 26 10.60 57.66 -71.21
CA SER A 26 11.73 56.88 -70.65
C SER A 26 11.82 56.98 -69.14
N VAL A 27 11.55 58.18 -68.57
CA VAL A 27 11.59 58.43 -67.13
C VAL A 27 10.37 57.83 -66.45
N ILE A 28 9.20 57.88 -67.09
CA ILE A 28 7.98 57.23 -66.59
C ILE A 28 8.17 55.71 -66.53
N LYS A 29 8.74 55.11 -67.59
CA LYS A 29 9.02 53.68 -67.66
C LYS A 29 10.05 53.25 -66.61
N TYR A 30 11.08 54.05 -66.36
CA TYR A 30 12.07 53.79 -65.32
C TYR A 30 11.46 53.84 -63.91
N ILE A 31 10.67 54.88 -63.60
CA ILE A 31 9.98 55.02 -62.30
C ILE A 31 8.99 53.87 -62.09
N HIS A 32 8.23 53.51 -63.14
CA HIS A 32 7.28 52.41 -63.07
C HIS A 32 7.98 51.07 -62.82
N ASN A 33 9.08 50.79 -63.53
CA ASN A 33 9.80 49.53 -63.40
C ASN A 33 10.52 49.42 -62.04
N THR A 34 11.11 50.51 -61.54
CA THR A 34 11.72 50.55 -60.20
C THR A 34 10.66 50.43 -59.09
N TYR A 35 9.49 51.05 -59.24
CA TYR A 35 8.39 50.92 -58.28
C TYR A 35 7.81 49.50 -58.29
N ILE A 36 7.59 48.91 -59.46
CA ILE A 36 7.16 47.51 -59.57
C ILE A 36 8.21 46.58 -58.97
N HIS A 37 9.49 46.76 -59.29
CA HIS A 37 10.54 45.90 -58.78
C HIS A 37 10.65 45.99 -57.26
N THR A 38 10.65 47.19 -56.69
CA THR A 38 10.72 47.38 -55.23
C THR A 38 9.46 46.90 -54.54
N TYR A 39 8.27 47.15 -55.08
CA TYR A 39 7.00 46.69 -54.51
C TYR A 39 6.90 45.17 -54.55
N ILE A 40 7.19 44.55 -55.71
CA ILE A 40 7.19 43.09 -55.85
C ILE A 40 8.25 42.47 -54.93
N HIS A 41 9.48 42.99 -54.94
CA HIS A 41 10.55 42.45 -54.10
C HIS A 41 10.19 42.57 -52.62
N THR A 42 9.78 43.74 -52.15
CA THR A 42 9.43 43.94 -50.73
C THR A 42 8.19 43.12 -50.36
N TYR A 43 7.15 43.11 -51.17
CA TYR A 43 5.93 42.36 -50.86
C TYR A 43 6.17 40.86 -50.88
N ILE A 44 6.80 40.32 -51.91
CA ILE A 44 7.11 38.89 -52.01
C ILE A 44 8.10 38.51 -50.90
N HIS A 45 9.18 39.24 -50.72
CA HIS A 45 10.18 38.90 -49.72
C HIS A 45 9.59 38.99 -48.30
N THR A 46 8.90 40.07 -47.96
CA THR A 46 8.31 40.18 -46.61
C THR A 46 7.21 39.16 -46.40
N TYR A 47 6.31 38.96 -47.36
CA TYR A 47 5.22 38.01 -47.22
C TYR A 47 5.71 36.57 -47.14
N ILE A 48 6.58 36.15 -48.07
CA ILE A 48 7.15 34.80 -48.05
C ILE A 48 8.01 34.60 -46.81
N HIS A 49 8.91 35.53 -46.49
CA HIS A 49 9.78 35.38 -45.34
C HIS A 49 8.99 35.37 -44.04
N THR A 50 8.06 36.30 -43.84
CA THR A 50 7.25 36.32 -42.62
C THR A 50 6.34 35.11 -42.53
N TYR A 51 5.66 34.72 -43.61
CA TYR A 51 4.75 33.58 -43.60
C TYR A 51 5.51 32.27 -43.38
N ILE A 52 6.58 32.01 -44.13
CA ILE A 52 7.38 30.80 -43.96
C ILE A 52 8.03 30.78 -42.59
N HIS A 53 8.67 31.88 -42.17
CA HIS A 53 9.35 31.91 -40.88
C HIS A 53 8.37 31.78 -39.73
N THR A 54 7.24 32.50 -39.75
CA THR A 54 6.24 32.38 -38.67
C THR A 54 5.60 31.01 -38.68
N TYR A 55 5.20 30.48 -39.83
CA TYR A 55 4.56 29.16 -39.91
C TYR A 55 5.51 28.05 -39.48
N ILE A 56 6.73 28.00 -40.01
CA ILE A 56 7.72 26.99 -39.64
C ILE A 56 8.10 27.15 -38.18
N HIS A 57 8.43 28.35 -37.72
CA HIS A 57 8.85 28.56 -36.35
C HIS A 57 7.73 28.26 -35.37
N THR A 58 6.51 28.74 -35.62
CA THR A 58 5.38 28.44 -34.72
C THR A 58 5.03 26.97 -34.75
N TYR A 59 4.92 26.34 -35.93
CA TYR A 59 4.57 24.94 -36.03
C TYR A 59 5.62 24.04 -35.40
N ILE A 60 6.90 24.20 -35.76
CA ILE A 60 7.98 23.38 -35.20
C ILE A 60 8.10 23.65 -33.71
N HIS A 61 8.15 24.91 -33.27
CA HIS A 61 8.34 25.20 -31.86
C HIS A 61 7.15 24.76 -31.03
N THR A 62 5.91 25.03 -31.45
CA THR A 62 4.74 24.60 -30.69
C THR A 62 4.61 23.09 -30.72
N TYR A 63 4.74 22.43 -31.88
CA TYR A 63 4.57 20.99 -31.97
C TYR A 63 5.65 20.25 -31.20
N ILE A 64 6.93 20.58 -31.41
CA ILE A 64 8.03 19.93 -30.71
C ILE A 64 7.97 20.24 -29.22
N HIS A 65 7.81 21.51 -28.84
CA HIS A 65 7.79 21.86 -27.43
C HIS A 65 6.58 21.27 -26.72
N THR A 66 5.38 21.35 -27.29
CA THR A 66 4.19 20.78 -26.65
C THR A 66 4.27 19.27 -26.63
N TYR A 67 4.63 18.61 -27.72
CA TYR A 67 4.71 17.15 -27.78
C TYR A 67 5.78 16.61 -26.85
N ILE A 68 7.00 17.13 -26.91
CA ILE A 68 8.09 16.69 -26.04
C ILE A 68 7.77 17.00 -24.57
N HIS A 69 7.34 18.23 -24.27
CA HIS A 69 7.06 18.60 -22.89
C HIS A 69 5.88 17.82 -22.33
N THR A 70 4.78 17.69 -23.07
CA THR A 70 3.62 16.90 -22.60
C THR A 70 4.00 15.44 -22.49
N TYR A 71 4.57 14.82 -23.52
CA TYR A 71 4.91 13.41 -23.49
C TYR A 71 5.91 13.08 -22.39
N ILE A 72 7.02 13.82 -22.27
CA ILE A 72 8.01 13.59 -21.23
C ILE A 72 7.40 13.85 -19.85
N HIS A 73 6.71 14.98 -19.66
CA HIS A 73 6.14 15.30 -18.36
C HIS A 73 5.07 14.30 -17.97
N THR A 74 4.14 13.95 -18.86
CA THR A 74 3.09 12.97 -18.56
C THR A 74 3.70 11.61 -18.34
N TYR A 75 4.61 11.15 -19.20
CA TYR A 75 5.19 9.80 -19.08
C TYR A 75 6.03 9.67 -17.81
N ILE A 76 6.93 10.63 -17.54
CA ILE A 76 7.75 10.61 -16.34
C ILE A 76 6.88 10.77 -15.10
N HIS A 77 5.98 11.75 -15.07
CA HIS A 77 5.15 11.98 -13.89
C HIS A 77 4.22 10.78 -13.63
N THR A 78 3.55 10.27 -14.66
CA THR A 78 2.67 9.10 -14.49
C THR A 78 3.48 7.89 -14.09
N TYR A 79 4.58 7.57 -14.77
CA TYR A 79 5.37 6.38 -14.46
C TYR A 79 6.00 6.46 -13.07
N ILE A 80 6.64 7.57 -12.73
CA ILE A 80 7.24 7.74 -11.40
C ILE A 80 6.16 7.74 -10.33
N HIS A 81 5.08 8.50 -10.51
CA HIS A 81 4.02 8.56 -9.51
C HIS A 81 3.32 7.22 -9.34
N THR A 82 2.92 6.55 -10.43
CA THR A 82 2.26 5.25 -10.33
C THR A 82 3.23 4.24 -9.75
N TYR A 83 4.45 4.11 -10.27
CA TYR A 83 5.40 3.10 -9.80
C TYR A 83 5.77 3.31 -8.34
N ILE A 84 6.14 4.53 -7.94
CA ILE A 84 6.49 4.83 -6.55
C ILE A 84 5.26 4.65 -5.66
N HIS A 85 4.11 5.20 -6.02
CA HIS A 85 2.91 5.09 -5.19
C HIS A 85 2.48 3.64 -5.07
N THR A 86 2.40 2.89 -6.17
CA THR A 86 2.02 1.47 -6.11
C THR A 86 3.05 0.69 -5.33
N TYR A 87 4.34 0.83 -5.61
CA TYR A 87 5.37 0.04 -4.96
C TYR A 87 5.43 0.33 -3.45
N ILE A 88 5.47 1.61 -3.06
CA ILE A 88 5.49 2.00 -1.65
C ILE A 88 4.19 1.56 -0.98
N HIS A 89 3.04 1.87 -1.56
CA HIS A 89 1.76 1.52 -0.94
C HIS A 89 1.60 0.01 -0.83
N THR A 90 1.84 -0.76 -1.89
CA THR A 90 1.74 -2.22 -1.82
C THR A 90 2.76 -2.77 -0.86
N TYR A 91 4.04 -2.40 -0.96
CA TYR A 91 5.09 -2.96 -0.13
C TYR A 91 4.85 -2.66 1.34
N ILE A 92 4.63 -1.39 1.69
CA ILE A 92 4.37 -0.98 3.08
C ILE A 92 3.08 -1.62 3.58
N HIS A 93 1.99 -1.54 2.83
CA HIS A 93 0.72 -2.11 3.27
C HIS A 93 0.83 -3.63 3.44
N THR A 94 1.39 -4.35 2.46
CA THR A 94 1.54 -5.80 2.57
C THR A 94 2.50 -6.16 3.69
N TYR A 95 3.63 -5.48 3.83
CA TYR A 95 4.63 -5.81 4.84
C TYR A 95 4.08 -5.52 6.24
N ILE A 96 3.54 -4.33 6.47
CA ILE A 96 2.95 -3.97 7.77
C ILE A 96 1.76 -4.87 8.08
N HIS A 97 0.83 -5.06 7.15
CA HIS A 97 -0.35 -5.89 7.39
C HIS A 97 0.05 -7.34 7.66
N THR A 98 0.92 -7.94 6.82
CA THR A 98 1.34 -9.33 7.04
C THR A 98 2.15 -9.46 8.31
N TYR A 99 3.12 -8.57 8.57
CA TYR A 99 3.94 -8.64 9.77
C TYR A 99 3.11 -8.46 11.04
N ILE A 100 2.28 -7.41 11.11
CA ILE A 100 1.42 -7.17 12.28
C ILE A 100 0.42 -8.30 12.43
N HIS A 101 -0.28 -8.70 11.37
CA HIS A 101 -1.28 -9.76 11.46
C HIS A 101 -0.64 -11.08 11.87
N THR A 102 0.45 -11.50 11.23
CA THR A 102 1.12 -12.75 11.58
C THR A 102 1.71 -12.69 12.97
N TYR A 103 2.44 -11.64 13.32
CA TYR A 103 3.07 -11.51 14.64
C TYR A 103 2.02 -11.46 15.75
N ILE A 104 1.01 -10.59 15.65
CA ILE A 104 -0.04 -10.48 16.67
C ILE A 104 -0.84 -11.77 16.72
N HIS A 105 -1.30 -12.30 15.59
CA HIS A 105 -2.11 -13.51 15.59
C HIS A 105 -1.32 -14.70 16.15
N THR A 106 -0.08 -14.92 15.69
CA THR A 106 0.74 -16.03 16.20
C THR A 106 1.09 -15.82 17.65
N TYR A 107 1.51 -14.64 18.08
CA TYR A 107 1.88 -14.37 19.47
C TYR A 107 0.67 -14.52 20.40
N ILE A 108 -0.45 -13.88 20.08
CA ILE A 108 -1.67 -13.98 20.90
C ILE A 108 -2.19 -15.42 20.90
N HIS A 109 -2.30 -16.06 19.74
CA HIS A 109 -2.82 -17.42 19.66
C HIS A 109 -1.90 -18.39 20.41
N THR A 110 -0.59 -18.32 20.20
CA THR A 110 0.35 -19.21 20.90
C THR A 110 0.38 -18.91 22.39
N TYR A 111 0.44 -17.65 22.81
CA TYR A 111 0.46 -17.28 24.22
C TYR A 111 -0.82 -17.69 24.93
N ILE A 112 -1.99 -17.33 24.39
CA ILE A 112 -3.29 -17.68 24.98
C ILE A 112 -3.46 -19.20 24.97
N HIS A 113 -3.23 -19.86 23.84
CA HIS A 113 -3.40 -21.31 23.75
C HIS A 113 -2.45 -22.03 24.70
N THR A 114 -1.15 -21.70 24.69
CA THR A 114 -0.19 -22.36 25.58
C THR A 114 -0.47 -22.04 27.04
N TYR A 115 -0.71 -20.79 27.40
CA TYR A 115 -0.95 -20.40 28.79
C TYR A 115 -2.24 -21.01 29.31
N ILE A 116 -3.36 -20.87 28.60
CA ILE A 116 -4.64 -21.45 29.02
C ILE A 116 -4.57 -22.96 29.03
N HIS A 117 -4.06 -23.59 27.97
CA HIS A 117 -3.98 -25.04 27.91
C HIS A 117 -3.05 -25.59 29.00
N THR A 118 -1.87 -25.02 29.19
CA THR A 118 -0.95 -25.48 30.24
C THR A 118 -1.51 -25.20 31.62
N TYR A 119 -2.05 -24.02 31.90
CA TYR A 119 -2.61 -23.69 33.20
C TYR A 119 -3.81 -24.57 33.53
N ILE A 120 -4.79 -24.67 32.63
CA ILE A 120 -5.97 -25.51 32.85
C ILE A 120 -5.57 -26.97 32.96
N HIS A 121 -4.76 -27.48 32.02
CA HIS A 121 -4.36 -28.89 32.05
C HIS A 121 -3.55 -29.19 33.30
N THR A 122 -2.56 -28.38 33.66
CA THR A 122 -1.75 -28.63 34.86
C THR A 122 -2.59 -28.46 36.12
N TYR A 123 -3.38 -27.40 36.26
CA TYR A 123 -4.19 -27.17 37.44
C TYR A 123 -5.25 -28.26 37.61
N ILE A 124 -6.05 -28.54 36.58
CA ILE A 124 -7.09 -29.57 36.64
C ILE A 124 -6.45 -30.95 36.84
N HIS A 125 -5.45 -31.31 36.03
CA HIS A 125 -4.83 -32.63 36.16
C HIS A 125 -4.16 -32.79 37.52
N THR A 126 -3.35 -31.84 37.98
CA THR A 126 -2.67 -31.95 39.27
C THR A 126 -3.69 -31.91 40.41
N TYR A 127 -4.63 -30.97 40.43
CA TYR A 127 -5.61 -30.86 41.51
C TYR A 127 -6.51 -32.09 41.58
N ILE A 128 -7.14 -32.48 40.46
CA ILE A 128 -8.03 -33.64 40.44
C ILE A 128 -7.25 -34.92 40.72
N HIS A 129 -6.12 -35.14 40.04
CA HIS A 129 -5.34 -36.36 40.26
C HIS A 129 -4.82 -36.43 41.70
N THR A 130 -4.23 -35.36 42.22
CA THR A 130 -3.71 -35.38 43.61
C THR A 130 -4.85 -35.48 44.61
N TYR A 131 -5.93 -34.73 44.47
CA TYR A 131 -7.06 -34.78 45.41
C TYR A 131 -7.74 -36.14 45.38
N ILE A 132 -8.11 -36.65 44.21
CA ILE A 132 -8.77 -37.96 44.09
C ILE A 132 -7.81 -39.06 44.54
N HIS A 133 -6.58 -39.08 44.05
CA HIS A 133 -5.63 -40.12 44.42
C HIS A 133 -5.33 -40.07 45.92
N THR A 134 -5.03 -38.91 46.50
CA THR A 134 -4.74 -38.81 47.94
C THR A 134 -5.98 -39.12 48.75
N TYR A 135 -7.14 -38.57 48.44
CA TYR A 135 -8.37 -38.81 49.20
C TYR A 135 -8.78 -40.28 49.14
N ILE A 136 -8.90 -40.86 47.93
CA ILE A 136 -9.29 -42.26 47.77
C ILE A 136 -8.23 -43.18 48.38
N HIS A 137 -6.96 -42.98 48.06
CA HIS A 137 -5.90 -43.84 48.59
C HIS A 137 -5.83 -43.73 50.10
N THR A 138 -5.77 -42.53 50.67
CA THR A 138 -5.68 -42.38 52.13
C THR A 138 -6.95 -42.86 52.81
N TYR A 139 -8.14 -42.51 52.33
CA TYR A 139 -9.39 -42.93 52.96
C TYR A 139 -9.57 -44.44 52.88
N ILE A 140 -9.44 -45.05 51.69
CA ILE A 140 -9.58 -46.50 51.54
C ILE A 140 -8.47 -47.22 52.30
N HIS A 141 -7.21 -46.82 52.13
CA HIS A 141 -6.11 -47.48 52.82
C HIS A 141 -6.25 -47.35 54.32
N THR A 142 -6.49 -46.15 54.86
CA THR A 142 -6.64 -45.97 56.31
C THR A 142 -7.88 -46.68 56.82
N TYR A 143 -9.04 -46.55 56.18
CA TYR A 143 -10.26 -47.20 56.63
C TYR A 143 -10.14 -48.72 56.59
N ILE A 144 -9.73 -49.30 55.46
CA ILE A 144 -9.58 -50.75 55.33
C ILE A 144 -8.48 -51.26 56.25
N HIS A 145 -7.30 -50.64 56.23
CA HIS A 145 -6.19 -51.08 57.06
C HIS A 145 -6.52 -50.94 58.54
N THR A 146 -7.03 -49.79 58.99
CA THR A 146 -7.38 -49.62 60.41
C THR A 146 -8.54 -50.52 60.80
N TYR A 147 -9.62 -50.61 60.03
CA TYR A 147 -10.77 -51.44 60.36
C TYR A 147 -10.39 -52.92 60.40
N ILE A 148 -9.77 -53.44 59.33
CA ILE A 148 -9.37 -54.85 59.27
C ILE A 148 -8.31 -55.14 60.32
N HIS A 149 -7.25 -54.34 60.40
CA HIS A 149 -6.17 -54.59 61.37
C HIS A 149 -6.68 -54.47 62.80
N THR A 150 -7.42 -53.41 63.16
CA THR A 150 -7.93 -53.28 64.52
C THR A 150 -8.97 -54.34 64.83
N TYR A 151 -9.93 -54.61 63.95
CA TYR A 151 -10.96 -55.61 64.20
C TYR A 151 -10.35 -57.01 64.32
N ILE A 152 -9.56 -57.45 63.33
CA ILE A 152 -8.94 -58.77 63.37
C ILE A 152 -7.96 -58.88 64.53
N HIS A 153 -7.06 -57.91 64.70
CA HIS A 153 -6.07 -57.98 65.77
C HIS A 153 -6.74 -57.92 67.14
N THR A 154 -7.66 -56.99 67.39
CA THR A 154 -8.33 -56.91 68.69
C THR A 154 -9.21 -58.12 68.92
N TYR A 155 -10.03 -58.54 67.96
CA TYR A 155 -10.91 -59.69 68.13
C TYR A 155 -10.12 -60.98 68.35
N ILE A 156 -9.16 -61.29 67.48
CA ILE A 156 -8.36 -62.51 67.61
C ILE A 156 -7.49 -62.44 68.88
N HIS A 157 -6.77 -61.34 69.11
CA HIS A 157 -5.90 -61.24 70.27
C HIS A 157 -6.71 -61.27 71.56
N THR A 158 -7.79 -60.49 71.69
CA THR A 158 -8.60 -60.49 72.91
C THR A 158 -9.30 -61.83 73.09
N TYR A 159 -9.91 -62.40 72.05
CA TYR A 159 -10.60 -63.68 72.15
C TYR A 159 -9.64 -64.80 72.52
N ILE A 160 -8.53 -64.97 71.79
CA ILE A 160 -7.55 -66.01 72.08
C ILE A 160 -6.91 -65.78 73.44
N HIS A 161 -6.45 -64.56 73.75
CA HIS A 161 -5.80 -64.27 75.01
C HIS A 161 -6.77 -64.45 76.18
N THR A 162 -7.98 -63.91 76.13
CA THR A 162 -8.95 -64.08 77.21
C THR A 162 -9.40 -65.52 77.34
N TYR A 163 -9.70 -66.21 76.24
CA TYR A 163 -10.13 -67.61 76.28
C TYR A 163 -9.02 -68.51 76.83
N ILE A 164 -7.80 -68.43 76.31
CA ILE A 164 -6.67 -69.23 76.80
C ILE A 164 -6.32 -68.85 78.23
N HIS A 165 -6.22 -67.56 78.57
CA HIS A 165 -5.87 -67.14 79.92
C HIS A 165 -6.94 -67.54 80.92
N THR A 166 -8.23 -67.33 80.62
CA THR A 166 -9.32 -67.74 81.52
C THR A 166 -9.39 -69.25 81.64
N TYR A 167 -9.28 -70.00 80.54
CA TYR A 167 -9.33 -71.46 80.54
C TYR A 167 -8.16 -72.07 81.32
N ILE A 168 -6.92 -71.62 81.06
CA ILE A 168 -5.74 -72.09 81.79
C ILE A 168 -5.82 -71.67 83.26
N HIS A 169 -6.18 -70.42 83.56
CA HIS A 169 -6.28 -69.97 84.95
C HIS A 169 -7.39 -70.69 85.70
N THR A 170 -8.56 -70.97 85.10
CA THR A 170 -9.60 -71.76 85.77
C THR A 170 -9.17 -73.21 85.94
N TYR A 171 -8.46 -73.81 84.99
CA TYR A 171 -8.07 -75.23 85.08
C TYR A 171 -6.86 -75.48 86.00
N ILE A 172 -5.98 -74.49 86.20
CA ILE A 172 -4.80 -74.60 87.06
C ILE A 172 -5.06 -74.11 88.50
N HIS A 173 -5.96 -73.13 88.69
CA HIS A 173 -6.30 -72.59 90.02
C HIS A 173 -7.55 -73.21 90.68
N THR A 174 -8.15 -74.23 90.07
CA THR A 174 -9.03 -75.21 90.74
C THR A 174 -8.24 -76.46 91.09
#